data_AF-A0A381VD49-F1
#
_entry.id   AF-A0A381VD49-F1
#
_cell.length_a   1.000
_cell.length_b   1.000
_cell.length_c   1.000
_cell.angle_alpha   90.00
_cell.angle_beta   90.00
_cell.angle_gamma   90.00
#
_symmetry.space_group_name_H-M   'P 1'
#
loop_
_entity.id
_entity.type
_entity.pdbx_description
1 polymer ?
#
loop_
_entity_poly.entity_id
_entity_poly.type
_entity_poly.pdbx_seq_one_letter_code
_entity_poly.pdbx_strand_id
1 'polypeptide(L)'
;RYKMFAFLVEPNSNSSLTEITGLELEKNEKQNYEVTNLTFMGEAETKGMDFYDEVTRIEINSLNRPAKEYVYLIGLLTLFIVVFFQRRRMLRS
;
A
#
# COMPACT_ATOMS: atom_id res chain seq x y z
N ARG A 1 -1.72 14.13 19.39
CA ARG A 1 -1.54 14.21 17.91
C ARG A 1 -1.67 12.78 17.39
N TYR A 2 -2.38 12.56 16.30
CA TYR A 2 -2.54 11.22 15.72
C TYR A 2 -1.47 10.95 14.65
N LYS A 3 -0.98 9.71 14.59
CA LYS A 3 -0.10 9.22 13.53
C LYS A 3 -0.84 8.10 12.79
N MET A 4 -0.71 8.06 11.46
CA MET A 4 -1.26 7.01 10.64
C MET A 4 -0.11 6.14 10.12
N PHE A 5 -0.21 4.83 10.34
CA PHE A 5 0.74 3.84 9.84
C PHE A 5 0.04 2.98 8.79
N ALA A 6 0.72 2.73 7.68
CA ALA A 6 0.19 1.94 6.57
C ALA A 6 1.02 0.66 6.40
N PHE A 7 0.33 -0.45 6.25
CA PHE A 7 0.93 -1.77 6.01
C PHE A 7 0.40 -2.33 4.70
N LEU A 8 1.29 -2.93 3.91
CA LEU A 8 0.90 -3.58 2.66
C LEU A 8 0.40 -4.98 3.01
N VAL A 9 -0.79 -5.31 2.51
CA VAL A 9 -1.40 -6.64 2.68
C VAL A 9 -1.59 -7.24 1.31
N GLU A 10 -1.19 -8.50 1.14
CA GLU A 10 -1.44 -9.22 -0.10
C GLU A 10 -2.94 -9.42 -0.31
N PRO A 11 -3.45 -9.20 -1.53
CA PRO A 11 -4.87 -9.41 -1.82
C PRO A 11 -5.22 -10.90 -1.68
N ASN A 12 -6.36 -11.18 -1.03
CA ASN A 12 -6.88 -12.53 -0.76
C ASN A 12 -6.06 -13.38 0.23
N SER A 13 -5.21 -12.78 1.07
CA SER A 13 -4.60 -13.51 2.19
C SER A 13 -5.49 -13.46 3.44
N ASN A 14 -5.63 -14.59 4.13
CA ASN A 14 -6.23 -14.67 5.47
C ASN A 14 -5.13 -14.55 6.54
N SER A 15 -4.31 -13.51 6.43
CA SER A 15 -3.19 -13.28 7.35
C SER A 15 -3.68 -12.53 8.59
N SER A 16 -3.15 -12.91 9.76
CA SER A 16 -3.48 -12.20 11.01
C SER A 16 -2.74 -10.86 11.11
N LEU A 17 -3.25 -9.94 11.94
CA LEU A 17 -2.60 -8.66 12.22
C LEU A 17 -1.16 -8.85 12.73
N THR A 18 -0.94 -9.85 13.58
CA THR A 18 0.36 -10.23 14.11
C THR A 18 1.32 -10.66 13.01
N GLU A 19 0.87 -11.44 12.03
CA GLU A 19 1.72 -11.88 10.91
C GLU A 19 2.08 -10.73 9.95
N ILE A 20 1.14 -9.83 9.69
CA ILE A 20 1.34 -8.72 8.74
C ILE A 20 2.24 -7.63 9.36
N THR A 21 2.01 -7.32 10.63
CA THR A 21 2.59 -6.11 11.26
C THR A 21 3.51 -6.41 12.44
N GLY A 22 3.44 -7.62 13.01
CA GLY A 22 4.12 -7.94 14.27
C GLY A 22 3.44 -7.31 15.50
N LEU A 23 2.21 -6.82 15.36
CA LEU A 23 1.44 -6.11 16.37
C LEU A 23 0.37 -7.02 16.98
N GLU A 24 0.24 -7.00 18.30
CA GLU A 24 -0.93 -7.55 18.99
C GLU A 24 -1.72 -6.42 19.64
N LEU A 25 -3.05 -6.48 19.46
CA LEU A 25 -3.99 -5.51 19.98
C LEU A 25 -4.92 -6.18 20.97
N GLU A 26 -5.10 -5.56 22.12
CA GLU A 26 -6.07 -5.99 23.13
C GLU A 26 -7.02 -4.85 23.46
N LYS A 27 -8.21 -5.19 23.97
CA LYS A 27 -9.14 -4.18 24.48
C LYS A 27 -8.81 -3.86 25.92
N ASN A 28 -8.63 -2.57 26.22
CA ASN A 28 -8.49 -2.11 27.60
C ASN A 28 -9.86 -2.01 28.32
N GLU A 29 -9.83 -1.62 29.59
CA GLU A 29 -11.02 -1.45 30.44
C GLU A 29 -12.05 -0.45 29.88
N LYS A 30 -11.61 0.47 29.01
CA LYS A 30 -12.45 1.49 28.35
C LYS A 30 -12.98 1.03 26.99
N GLN A 31 -12.78 -0.24 26.64
CA GLN A 31 -13.11 -0.87 25.35
C GLN A 31 -12.36 -0.30 24.13
N ASN A 32 -11.25 0.41 24.35
CA ASN A 32 -10.40 0.89 23.29
C ASN A 32 -9.32 -0.15 22.97
N TYR A 33 -8.91 -0.23 21.71
CA TYR A 33 -7.82 -1.11 21.29
C TYR A 33 -6.48 -0.48 21.62
N GLU A 34 -5.60 -1.22 22.27
CA GLU A 34 -4.29 -0.79 22.70
C GLU A 34 -3.24 -1.79 22.25
N VAL A 35 -2.04 -1.28 21.93
CA VAL A 35 -0.89 -2.09 21.54
C VAL A 35 -0.32 -2.78 22.78
N THR A 36 -0.53 -4.09 22.88
CA THR A 36 -0.07 -4.93 24.02
C THR A 36 1.15 -5.77 23.70
N ASN A 37 1.49 -5.92 22.42
CA ASN A 37 2.73 -6.57 22.03
C ASN A 37 3.24 -6.01 20.71
N LEU A 38 4.57 -5.86 20.65
CA LEU A 38 5.32 -5.45 19.48
C LEU A 38 6.46 -6.44 19.30
N THR A 39 6.48 -7.10 18.15
CA THR A 39 7.60 -7.96 17.79
C THR A 39 8.86 -7.11 17.64
N PHE A 40 9.92 -7.48 18.35
CA PHE A 40 11.21 -6.77 18.30
C PHE A 40 11.77 -6.76 16.87
N MET A 41 12.14 -5.59 16.38
CA MET A 41 12.51 -5.30 14.99
C MET A 41 11.43 -5.65 13.95
N GLY A 42 10.16 -5.71 14.37
CA GLY A 42 9.01 -5.94 13.48
C GLY A 42 8.65 -4.73 12.62
N GLU A 43 7.81 -4.95 11.60
CA GLU A 43 7.29 -3.88 10.72
C GLU A 43 6.59 -2.75 11.49
N ALA A 44 5.88 -3.09 12.58
CA ALA A 44 5.22 -2.12 13.44
C ALA A 44 6.20 -1.21 14.20
N GLU A 45 7.19 -1.79 14.89
CA GLU A 45 8.17 -1.06 15.69
C GLU A 45 9.09 -0.20 14.80
N THR A 46 9.51 -0.75 13.66
CA THR A 46 10.38 -0.03 12.70
C THR A 46 9.69 1.19 12.07
N LYS A 47 8.35 1.18 11.97
CA LYS A 47 7.57 2.36 11.54
C LYS A 47 7.36 3.38 12.67
N GLY A 48 7.73 3.05 13.91
CA GLY A 48 7.65 3.94 15.07
C GLY A 48 6.30 3.92 15.77
N MET A 49 5.62 2.77 15.79
CA MET A 49 4.58 2.49 16.79
C MET A 49 5.24 2.05 18.10
N ASP A 50 4.70 2.56 19.20
CA ASP A 50 5.20 2.29 20.53
C ASP A 50 4.22 1.40 21.31
N PHE A 51 4.73 0.76 22.35
CA PHE A 51 3.91 -0.03 23.27
C PHE A 51 2.95 0.89 24.02
N TYR A 52 1.72 0.45 24.28
CA TYR A 52 0.61 1.24 24.84
C TYR A 52 0.06 2.35 23.91
N ASP A 53 0.42 2.35 22.62
CA ASP A 53 -0.26 3.23 21.66
C ASP A 53 -1.75 2.84 21.55
N GLU A 54 -2.63 3.84 21.60
CA GLU A 54 -4.07 3.66 21.47
C GLU A 54 -4.50 3.70 20.00
N VAL A 55 -5.15 2.63 19.55
CA VAL A 55 -5.65 2.51 18.17
C VAL A 55 -7.03 3.13 18.07
N THR A 56 -7.08 4.30 17.44
CA THR A 56 -8.33 5.04 17.22
C THR A 56 -9.11 4.57 16.00
N ARG A 57 -8.42 4.11 14.95
CA ARG A 57 -9.05 3.69 13.69
C ARG A 57 -8.17 2.71 12.93
N ILE A 58 -8.80 1.65 12.41
CA ILE A 58 -8.20 0.71 11.46
C ILE A 58 -8.97 0.83 10.15
N GLU A 59 -8.27 1.05 9.05
CA GLU A 59 -8.84 1.09 7.70
C GLU A 59 -8.12 0.10 6.80
N ILE A 60 -8.90 -0.72 6.09
CA ILE A 60 -8.39 -1.60 5.04
C ILE A 60 -8.80 -0.98 3.71
N ASN A 61 -7.82 -0.41 3.00
CA ASN A 61 -8.03 0.21 1.71
C ASN A 61 -7.43 -0.68 0.62
N SER A 62 -8.27 -1.18 -0.28
CA SER A 62 -7.79 -1.77 -1.52
C SER A 62 -7.44 -0.65 -2.49
N LEU A 63 -6.16 -0.45 -2.76
CA LEU A 63 -5.74 0.39 -3.87
C LEU A 63 -6.19 -0.33 -5.16
N ASN A 64 -7.39 -0.01 -5.64
CA ASN A 64 -7.86 -0.42 -6.96
C ASN A 64 -7.14 0.42 -8.03
N ARG A 65 -5.82 0.29 -8.08
CA ARG A 65 -4.97 0.92 -9.07
C ARG A 65 -4.78 -0.08 -10.20
N PRO A 66 -5.17 0.24 -11.44
CA PRO A 66 -4.87 -0.62 -12.57
C PRO A 66 -3.36 -0.86 -12.67
N ALA A 67 -2.97 -2.07 -13.09
CA ALA A 67 -1.58 -2.46 -13.21
C ALA A 67 -0.80 -1.42 -14.03
N LYS A 68 0.39 -1.04 -13.56
CA LYS A 68 1.24 -0.03 -14.23
C LYS A 68 1.55 -0.41 -15.68
N GLU A 69 1.50 -1.69 -16.00
CA GLU A 69 1.70 -2.26 -17.34
C GLU A 69 0.76 -1.69 -18.40
N TYR A 70 -0.50 -1.40 -18.05
CA TYR A 70 -1.46 -0.79 -18.97
C TYR A 70 -1.02 0.61 -19.43
N VAL A 71 -0.30 1.34 -18.57
CA VAL A 71 0.25 2.67 -18.93
C VAL A 71 1.34 2.54 -19.99
N TYR A 72 2.16 1.48 -19.93
CA TYR A 72 3.19 1.22 -20.94
C TYR A 72 2.59 0.88 -22.30
N LEU A 73 1.48 0.14 -22.34
CA LEU A 73 0.77 -0.16 -23.60
C LEU A 73 0.27 1.12 -24.29
N ILE A 74 -0.30 2.05 -23.53
CA ILE A 74 -0.77 3.34 -24.06
C ILE A 74 0.40 4.19 -24.58
N GLY A 75 1.50 4.23 -23.82
CA GLY A 75 2.71 4.96 -24.22
C GLY A 75 3.33 4.40 -25.51
N LEU A 76 3.42 3.07 -25.62
CA LEU A 76 3.95 2.39 -26.80
C LEU A 76 3.08 2.64 -28.04
N LEU A 77 1.75 2.59 -27.90
CA LEU A 77 0.82 2.84 -29.00
C LEU A 77 0.95 4.28 -29.50
N THR A 78 1.08 5.25 -28.60
CA THR A 78 1.28 6.66 -28.94
C THR A 78 2.60 6.87 -29.69
N LEU A 79 3.67 6.22 -29.23
CA LEU A 79 4.97 6.25 -29.92
C LEU A 79 4.87 5.65 -31.34
N PHE A 80 4.13 4.55 -31.49
CA PHE A 80 3.90 3.93 -32.79
C PHE A 80 3.16 4.87 -33.76
N ILE A 81 2.12 5.54 -33.27
CA ILE A 81 1.38 6.55 -34.03
C ILE A 81 2.32 7.68 -34.48
N VAL A 82 3.10 8.25 -33.56
CA VAL A 82 4.02 9.34 -33.85
C VAL A 82 5.05 8.94 -34.89
N VAL A 83 5.68 7.76 -34.74
CA VAL A 83 6.66 7.25 -35.70
C VAL A 83 6.04 7.01 -37.07
N PHE A 84 4.83 6.44 -37.12
CA PHE A 84 4.11 6.21 -38.37
C PHE A 84 3.84 7.52 -39.12
N PHE A 85 3.33 8.54 -38.43
CA PHE A 85 3.08 9.84 -39.03
C PHE A 85 4.37 10.57 -39.45
N GLN A 86 5.45 10.47 -38.67
CA GLN A 86 6.75 11.01 -39.06
C GLN A 86 7.29 10.34 -40.33
N ARG A 87 7.27 9.01 -40.42
CA ARG A 87 7.70 8.28 -41.62
C ARG A 87 6.87 8.67 -42.85
N ARG A 88 5.54 8.78 -42.69
CA ARG A 88 4.64 9.14 -43.78
C ARG A 88 4.87 10.57 -44.29
N ARG A 89 5.31 11.48 -43.41
CA ARG A 89 5.70 12.85 -43.79
C ARG A 89 7.04 12.86 -44.54
N MET A 90 8.04 12.12 -44.08
CA MET A 90 9.36 12.05 -44.75
C MET A 90 9.26 11.45 -46.16
N LEU A 91 8.40 10.45 -46.38
CA LEU A 91 8.19 9.83 -47.69
C LEU A 91 7.40 10.70 -48.69
N ARG A 92 6.78 11.79 -48.23
CA ARG A 92 6.03 12.74 -49.08
C ARG A 92 6.81 14.03 -49.37
N SER A 93 7.98 14.20 -48.74
CA SER A 93 8.94 15.28 -49.02
C SER A 93 10.03 14.80 -49.96
#